data_AF-A0A962X8P0-F1
#
_entry.id   AF-A0A962X8P0-F1
#
_cell.length_a   1.000
_cell.length_b   1.000
_cell.length_c   1.000
_cell.angle_alpha   90.00
_cell.angle_beta   90.00
_cell.angle_gamma   90.00
#
_symmetry.space_group_name_H-M   'P 1'
#
loop_
_entity.id
_entity.type
_entity.pdbx_description
1 polymer ?
#
loop_
_entity_poly.entity_id
_entity_poly.type
_entity_poly.pdbx_seq_one_letter_code
_entity_poly.pdbx_strand_id
1 'polypeptide(L)' 'MSHPWFDDPIPGPDAATLAAAHERQAQLTKPPGSLGRLERLGATLAAMQGTQQPRLD' A
#
# COMPACT_ATOMS: atom_id res chain seq x y z
N MET A 1 0.30 1.68 35.79
CA MET A 1 0.08 2.99 35.16
C MET A 1 -0.29 2.73 33.71
N SER A 2 -1.36 3.33 33.20
CA SER A 2 -1.85 3.08 31.84
C SER A 2 -0.91 3.73 30.82
N HIS A 3 -0.43 2.96 29.84
CA HIS A 3 0.29 3.49 28.69
C HIS A 3 -0.72 4.22 27.79
N PRO A 4 -0.53 5.52 27.50
CA PRO A 4 -1.41 6.23 26.59
C PRO A 4 -1.20 5.71 25.16
N TRP A 5 -2.28 5.42 24.45
CA TRP A 5 -2.23 4.91 23.06
C TRP A 5 -1.56 5.87 22.06
N PHE A 6 -1.43 7.15 22.41
CA PHE A 6 -0.80 8.17 21.57
C PHE A 6 0.73 8.24 21.71
N ASP A 7 1.30 7.54 22.70
CA ASP A 7 2.75 7.39 22.83
C ASP A 7 3.29 6.27 21.92
N ASP A 8 2.39 5.45 21.34
CA ASP A 8 2.75 4.43 20.37
C ASP A 8 3.18 5.07 19.03
N PRO A 9 4.25 4.58 18.39
CA PRO A 9 4.69 5.10 17.11
C PRO A 9 3.66 4.82 16.02
N ILE A 10 3.50 5.78 15.10
CA ILE A 10 2.66 5.59 13.91
C ILE A 10 3.27 4.44 13.09
N PRO A 11 2.51 3.36 12.83
CA PRO A 11 3.02 2.25 12.05
C PRO A 11 3.35 2.71 10.62
N GLY A 12 4.47 2.23 10.10
CA GLY A 12 4.79 2.39 8.68
C GLY A 12 3.80 1.61 7.79
N PRO A 13 3.81 1.87 6.48
CA PRO A 13 3.01 1.09 5.53
C PRO A 13 3.33 -0.41 5.59
N ASP A 14 2.33 -1.27 5.45
CA ASP A 14 2.52 -2.72 5.51
C ASP A 14 3.35 -3.24 4.32
N ALA A 15 4.52 -3.80 4.62
CA ALA A 15 5.44 -4.34 3.64
C ALA A 15 4.88 -5.54 2.88
N ALA A 16 4.06 -6.39 3.52
CA ALA A 16 3.45 -7.54 2.86
C ALA A 16 2.41 -7.10 1.84
N THR A 17 1.53 -6.16 2.24
CA THR A 17 0.55 -5.56 1.33
C THR A 17 1.23 -4.79 0.20
N LEU A 18 2.33 -4.08 0.46
CA LEU A 18 3.11 -3.39 -0.57
C LEU A 18 3.63 -4.37 -1.64
N ALA A 19 4.24 -5.48 -1.22
CA ALA A 19 4.77 -6.50 -2.12
C ALA A 19 3.67 -7.15 -2.97
N ALA A 20 2.58 -7.57 -2.33
CA ALA A 20 1.44 -8.13 -3.05
C ALA A 20 0.81 -7.11 -4.03
N ALA A 21 0.82 -5.80 -3.70
CA ALA A 21 0.25 -4.78 -4.57
C ALA A 21 1.10 -4.58 -5.83
N HIS A 22 2.42 -4.70 -5.69
CA HIS A 22 3.35 -4.74 -6.81
C HIS A 22 3.14 -5.98 -7.69
N GLU A 23 2.96 -7.16 -7.10
CA GLU A 23 2.67 -8.39 -7.83
C GLU A 23 1.37 -8.29 -8.62
N ARG A 24 0.30 -7.78 -8.01
CA ARG A 24 -0.98 -7.55 -8.69
C ARG A 24 -0.84 -6.57 -9.84
N GLN A 25 -0.10 -5.46 -9.66
CA GLN A 25 0.15 -4.46 -10.71
C GLN A 25 0.86 -5.05 -11.95
N ALA A 26 1.71 -6.05 -11.75
CA ALA A 26 2.40 -6.75 -12.84
C ALA A 26 1.49 -7.70 -13.63
N GLN A 27 0.35 -8.11 -13.06
CA GLN A 27 -0.62 -9.03 -13.67
C GLN A 27 -1.83 -8.34 -14.32
N LEU A 28 -1.91 -7.01 -14.25
CA LEU A 28 -2.99 -6.26 -14.88
C LEU A 28 -2.89 -6.33 -16.40
N THR A 29 -3.99 -6.01 -17.09
CA THR A 29 -4.08 -5.96 -18.56
C THR A 29 -3.24 -4.85 -19.21
N LYS A 30 -2.51 -4.07 -18.41
CA LYS A 30 -1.54 -3.07 -18.88
C LYS A 30 -0.16 -3.71 -19.08
N PRO A 31 0.67 -3.18 -19.99
CA PRO A 31 2.08 -3.52 -19.99
C PRO A 31 2.73 -3.16 -18.64
N PRO A 32 3.64 -3.98 -18.09
CA PRO A 32 4.36 -3.66 -16.87
C PRO A 32 5.06 -2.29 -16.96
N GLY A 33 4.95 -1.47 -15.91
CA GLY A 33 5.57 -0.14 -15.84
C GLY A 33 4.90 0.97 -16.68
N SER A 34 3.88 0.66 -17.50
CA SER A 34 3.22 1.64 -18.37
C SER A 34 2.52 2.79 -17.64
N LEU A 35 2.18 2.62 -16.36
CA LEU A 35 1.60 3.69 -15.54
C LEU A 35 2.64 4.42 -14.68
N GLY A 36 3.91 3.99 -14.71
CA GLY A 36 5.05 4.66 -14.07
C GLY A 36 4.82 5.01 -12.60
N ARG A 37 4.74 6.31 -12.29
CA ARG A 37 4.55 6.80 -10.91
C ARG A 37 3.24 6.34 -10.28
N LEU A 38 2.19 6.13 -11.08
CA LEU A 38 0.88 5.71 -10.56
C LEU A 38 0.91 4.29 -10.00
N GLU A 39 1.76 3.40 -10.53
CA GLU A 39 1.93 2.04 -9.99
C GLU A 39 2.49 2.08 -8.57
N ARG A 40 3.50 2.94 -8.35
CA ARG A 40 4.11 3.14 -7.04
C ARG A 40 3.12 3.78 -6.06
N LEU A 41 2.42 4.83 -6.49
CA LEU A 41 1.42 5.50 -5.65
C LEU A 41 0.31 4.53 -5.24
N GLY A 42 -0.22 3.74 -6.18
CA GLY A 42 -1.23 2.73 -5.89
C GLY A 42 -0.74 1.67 -4.90
N ALA A 43 0.50 1.21 -5.02
CA ALA A 43 1.09 0.25 -4.08
C ALA A 43 1.30 0.86 -2.67
N THR A 44 1.71 2.13 -2.60
CA THR A 44 1.82 2.85 -1.31
C THR A 44 0.45 3.01 -0.65
N LEU A 45 -0.59 3.40 -1.39
CA LEU A 45 -1.95 3.50 -0.87
C LEU A 45 -2.48 2.14 -0.40
N ALA A 46 -2.20 1.09 -1.16
CA ALA A 46 -2.53 -0.29 -0.77
C ALA A 46 -1.94 -0.63 0.60
N ALA A 47 -0.63 -0.39 0.79
CA ALA A 47 0.08 -0.66 2.02
C ALA A 47 -0.40 0.19 3.22
N MET A 48 -0.80 1.43 2.98
CA MET A 48 -1.40 2.30 4.00
C MET A 48 -2.80 1.83 4.42
N GLN A 49 -3.58 1.28 3.49
CA GLN A 49 -4.95 0.84 3.72
C GLN A 49 -5.06 -0.67 4.09
N GLY A 50 -3.93 -1.40 4.08
CA GLY A 50 -3.92 -2.85 4.35
C GLY A 50 -4.70 -3.67 3.32
N THR A 51 -4.82 -3.19 2.07
CA THR A 51 -5.58 -3.85 1.01
C THR A 51 -4.90 -3.74 -0.34
N GLN A 52 -5.01 -4.79 -1.15
CA GLN A 52 -4.50 -4.83 -2.52
C GLN A 52 -5.23 -3.90 -3.49
N GLN A 53 -6.45 -3.50 -3.13
CA GLN A 53 -7.35 -2.67 -3.93
C GLN A 53 -7.71 -1.42 -3.11
N PRO A 54 -6.80 -0.42 -3.07
CA PRO A 54 -7.05 0.79 -2.31
C PRO A 54 -8.22 1.56 -2.92
N ARG A 55 -8.95 2.29 -2.05
CA ARG A 55 -10.11 3.11 -2.44
C ARG A 55 -9.88 4.57 -2.08
N LEU A 56 -10.55 5.44 -2.83
CA LEU A 56 -10.74 6.86 -2.54
C LEU A 56 -12.25 7.06 -2.46
N ASP A 57 -12.71 7.72 -1.41
CA ASP A 57 -14.10 8.13 -1.17
C ASP A 57 -14.33 9.61 -1.54
#